data_AF-A0A659S9F9-F1
#
_entry.id   AF-A0A659S9F9-F1
#
_cell.length_a   1.000
_cell.length_b   1.000
_cell.length_c   1.000
_cell.angle_alpha   90.00
_cell.angle_beta   90.00
_cell.angle_gamma   90.00
#
_symmetry.space_group_name_H-M   'P 1'
#
loop_
_entity.id
_entity.type
_entity.pdbx_description
1 polymer ?
#
loop_
_entity_poly.entity_id
_entity_poly.type
_entity_poly.pdbx_seq_one_letter_code
_entity_poly.pdbx_strand_id
1 'polypeptide(L)'
;MGLEADIFAAGLKRKESQGKVVFGSVQSVARNLDAFQEEFSLLIVDECHRIGDDEDSQYQQILTHLSKVNPHLRLLGLTATPFRLGKGWIYQFHYHGMVRGNDNALFRDCIYELPLRYMIKHGYLTPPERLDMPVVQYDFSRLQAQSNGLFSEADLNRELKKQQRITPHIISQIMEFAQTRKGVMISPPRSNMRKRLSVCFRRTTRR
;
A
#
# COMPACT_ATOMS: atom_id res chain seq x y z
N MET A 1 -24.21 -1.64 -8.89
CA MET A 1 -24.66 -2.80 -8.08
C MET A 1 -26.04 -2.60 -7.46
N GLY A 2 -26.63 -1.39 -7.42
CA GLY A 2 -28.02 -1.20 -6.94
C GLY A 2 -28.24 -1.56 -5.47
N LEU A 3 -27.16 -1.65 -4.69
CA LEU A 3 -27.17 -1.99 -3.27
C LEU A 3 -26.91 -0.73 -2.45
N GLU A 4 -27.55 -0.63 -1.30
CA GLU A 4 -27.37 0.43 -0.33
C GLU A 4 -26.28 0.07 0.68
N ALA A 5 -25.43 1.04 1.00
CA ALA A 5 -24.42 0.91 2.03
C ALA A 5 -24.17 2.27 2.68
N ASP A 6 -23.91 2.22 3.98
CA ASP A 6 -23.62 3.38 4.79
C ASP A 6 -22.16 3.77 4.64
N ILE A 7 -21.88 5.07 4.77
CA ILE A 7 -20.52 5.59 4.71
C ILE A 7 -20.20 6.35 6.00
N PHE A 8 -19.09 5.97 6.62
CA PHE A 8 -18.54 6.62 7.80
C PHE A 8 -17.16 7.23 7.49
N ALA A 9 -17.18 8.41 6.85
CA ALA A 9 -15.98 9.09 6.41
C ALA A 9 -16.13 10.62 6.47
N ALA A 10 -15.32 11.25 7.33
CA ALA A 10 -15.30 12.71 7.48
C ALA A 10 -14.97 13.44 6.18
N GLY A 11 -14.09 12.88 5.34
CA GLY A 11 -13.73 13.43 4.03
C GLY A 11 -14.88 13.46 3.02
N LEU A 12 -15.90 12.62 3.23
CA LEU A 12 -17.13 12.60 2.42
C LEU A 12 -18.31 13.27 3.13
N LYS A 13 -18.09 13.84 4.33
CA LYS A 13 -19.13 14.45 5.19
C LYS A 13 -20.31 13.51 5.50
N ARG A 14 -20.07 12.20 5.55
CA ARG A 14 -21.07 11.18 5.90
C ARG A 14 -20.69 10.47 7.19
N LYS A 15 -21.68 10.23 8.06
CA LYS A 15 -21.57 9.58 9.36
C LYS A 15 -22.77 8.65 9.56
N GLU A 16 -22.86 7.63 8.72
CA GLU A 16 -23.93 6.65 8.75
C GLU A 16 -23.34 5.31 9.18
N SER A 17 -24.02 4.59 10.08
CA SER A 17 -23.53 3.33 10.66
C SER A 17 -24.62 2.32 10.98
N GLN A 18 -25.82 2.50 10.43
CA GLN A 18 -27.04 1.73 10.75
C GLN A 18 -27.39 0.71 9.66
N GLY A 19 -26.86 0.90 8.46
CA GLY A 19 -27.05 0.01 7.33
C GLY A 19 -26.33 -1.32 7.52
N LYS A 20 -26.80 -2.36 6.80
CA LYS A 20 -26.23 -3.71 6.85
C LYS A 20 -24.75 -3.79 6.48
N VAL A 21 -24.26 -2.83 5.71
CA VAL A 21 -22.86 -2.70 5.31
C VAL A 21 -22.43 -1.26 5.54
N VAL A 22 -21.35 -1.08 6.28
CA VAL A 22 -20.79 0.24 6.61
C VAL A 22 -19.37 0.34 6.07
N PHE A 23 -19.11 1.30 5.19
CA PHE A 23 -17.77 1.63 4.72
C PHE A 23 -17.17 2.74 5.57
N GLY A 24 -16.20 2.38 6.40
CA GLY A 24 -15.55 3.30 7.33
C GLY A 24 -14.10 3.60 6.96
N SER A 25 -13.71 4.87 7.04
CA SER A 25 -12.27 5.20 7.12
C SER A 25 -11.78 5.02 8.55
N VAL A 26 -10.61 4.39 8.73
CA VAL A 26 -10.02 4.08 10.05
C VAL A 26 -10.04 5.28 11.00
N GLN A 27 -9.58 6.44 10.53
CA GLN A 27 -9.53 7.66 11.34
C GLN A 27 -10.90 8.17 11.77
N SER A 28 -11.91 8.04 10.90
CA SER A 28 -13.27 8.49 11.22
C SER A 28 -13.93 7.54 12.22
N VAL A 29 -13.80 6.24 12.01
CA VAL A 29 -14.38 5.22 12.91
C VAL A 29 -13.73 5.29 14.30
N ALA A 30 -12.39 5.32 14.38
CA ALA A 30 -11.67 5.35 15.67
C ALA A 30 -12.02 6.57 16.55
N ARG A 31 -12.45 7.68 15.95
CA ARG A 31 -12.88 8.90 16.67
C ARG A 31 -14.35 8.91 17.06
N ASN A 32 -15.15 7.94 16.61
CA ASN A 32 -16.60 7.91 16.81
C ASN A 32 -17.06 6.48 17.15
N LEU A 33 -16.34 5.78 18.03
CA LEU A 33 -16.61 4.38 18.40
C LEU A 33 -18.02 4.19 18.98
N ASP A 34 -18.55 5.21 19.66
CA ASP A 34 -19.92 5.18 20.21
C ASP A 34 -21.01 5.02 19.14
N ALA A 35 -20.72 5.36 17.88
CA ALA A 35 -21.64 5.11 16.76
C ALA A 35 -21.64 3.65 16.27
N PHE A 36 -20.80 2.80 16.85
CA PHE A 36 -20.61 1.39 16.48
C PHE A 36 -20.86 0.48 17.68
N GLN A 37 -22.06 0.57 18.25
CA GLN A 37 -22.52 -0.31 19.34
C GLN A 37 -23.45 -1.43 18.85
N GLU A 38 -23.74 -1.46 17.55
CA GLU A 38 -24.59 -2.48 16.94
C GLU A 38 -23.84 -3.78 16.67
N GLU A 39 -24.63 -4.82 16.36
CA GLU A 39 -24.11 -6.15 16.09
C GLU A 39 -23.41 -6.22 14.73
N PHE A 40 -22.11 -6.56 14.75
CA PHE A 40 -21.32 -6.88 13.58
C PHE A 40 -20.80 -8.30 13.67
N SER A 41 -21.08 -9.11 12.65
CA SER A 41 -20.57 -10.47 12.54
C SER A 41 -19.22 -10.56 11.81
N LEU A 42 -18.93 -9.58 10.94
CA LEU A 42 -17.73 -9.56 10.10
C LEU A 42 -17.16 -8.14 9.96
N LEU A 43 -15.87 -8.00 10.23
CA LEU A 43 -15.07 -6.83 9.90
C LEU A 43 -14.13 -7.17 8.74
N ILE A 44 -14.23 -6.43 7.65
CA ILE A 44 -13.31 -6.53 6.50
C ILE A 44 -12.33 -5.35 6.56
N VAL A 45 -11.04 -5.65 6.57
CA VAL A 45 -9.98 -4.63 6.53
C VAL A 45 -9.30 -4.67 5.17
N ASP A 46 -9.52 -3.64 4.37
CA ASP A 46 -8.78 -3.42 3.14
C ASP A 46 -7.37 -2.87 3.44
N GLU A 47 -6.40 -3.28 2.64
CA GLU A 47 -4.97 -3.07 2.87
C GLU A 47 -4.54 -3.42 4.31
N CYS A 48 -4.95 -4.60 4.77
CA CYS A 48 -4.73 -5.06 6.15
C CYS A 48 -3.25 -5.13 6.58
N HIS A 49 -2.30 -5.10 5.63
CA HIS A 49 -0.88 -4.94 5.93
C HIS A 49 -0.55 -3.62 6.65
N ARG A 50 -1.45 -2.63 6.62
CA ARG A 50 -1.32 -1.36 7.34
C ARG A 50 -1.69 -1.43 8.81
N ILE A 51 -2.26 -2.54 9.29
CA ILE A 51 -2.49 -2.74 10.72
C ILE A 51 -1.14 -2.70 11.42
N GLY A 52 -0.98 -1.73 12.32
CA GLY A 52 0.22 -1.54 13.11
C GLY A 52 0.29 -2.54 14.25
N ASP A 53 1.50 -2.74 14.77
CA ASP A 53 1.74 -3.60 15.95
C ASP A 53 1.54 -2.81 17.26
N ASP A 54 1.28 -1.50 17.17
CA ASP A 54 1.05 -0.60 18.30
C ASP A 54 -0.39 -0.74 18.83
N GLU A 55 -0.52 -1.06 20.12
CA GLU A 55 -1.79 -1.23 20.84
C GLU A 55 -2.60 0.08 20.88
N ASP A 56 -1.95 1.24 20.85
CA ASP A 56 -2.61 2.54 20.80
C ASP A 56 -2.99 2.96 19.37
N SER A 57 -2.70 2.12 18.37
CA SER A 57 -3.05 2.42 16.99
C SER A 57 -4.57 2.45 16.79
N GLN A 58 -5.01 3.28 15.84
CA GLN A 58 -6.42 3.44 15.50
C GLN A 58 -7.09 2.11 15.11
N TYR A 59 -6.35 1.20 14.48
CA TYR A 59 -6.86 -0.13 14.16
C TYR A 59 -7.11 -0.95 15.42
N GLN A 60 -6.17 -0.95 16.37
CA GLN A 60 -6.32 -1.71 17.62
C GLN A 60 -7.46 -1.17 18.48
N GLN A 61 -7.66 0.16 18.51
CA GLN A 61 -8.82 0.78 19.17
C GLN A 61 -10.15 0.29 18.57
N ILE A 62 -10.26 0.26 17.24
CA ILE A 62 -11.45 -0.24 16.54
C ILE A 62 -11.67 -1.73 16.81
N LEU A 63 -10.62 -2.55 16.65
CA LEU A 63 -10.70 -4.00 16.86
C LEU A 63 -11.10 -4.33 18.30
N THR A 64 -10.50 -3.65 19.28
CA THR A 64 -10.81 -3.83 20.70
C THR A 64 -12.25 -3.46 20.99
N HIS A 65 -12.72 -2.31 20.51
CA HIS A 65 -14.10 -1.86 20.69
C HIS A 65 -15.10 -2.85 20.07
N LEU A 66 -14.92 -3.17 18.78
CA LEU A 66 -15.85 -4.04 18.07
C LEU A 66 -15.84 -5.46 18.63
N SER A 67 -14.71 -5.99 19.08
CA SER A 67 -14.64 -7.33 19.71
C SER A 67 -15.29 -7.36 21.09
N LYS A 68 -15.28 -6.26 21.84
CA LYS A 68 -16.00 -6.13 23.12
C LYS A 68 -17.51 -6.14 22.91
N VAL A 69 -17.98 -5.39 21.91
CA VAL A 69 -19.40 -5.34 21.55
C VAL A 69 -19.85 -6.65 20.90
N ASN A 70 -18.98 -7.29 20.12
CA ASN A 70 -19.27 -8.46 19.30
C ASN A 70 -18.29 -9.62 19.61
N PRO A 71 -18.55 -10.44 20.64
CA PRO A 71 -17.64 -11.52 21.04
C PRO A 71 -17.38 -12.60 19.98
N HIS A 72 -18.26 -12.70 18.98
CA HIS A 72 -18.14 -13.65 17.87
C HIS A 72 -17.69 -13.02 16.54
N LEU A 73 -17.24 -11.76 16.58
CA LEU A 73 -16.78 -11.03 15.41
C LEU A 73 -15.70 -11.81 14.66
N ARG A 74 -15.87 -11.93 13.34
CA ARG A 74 -14.85 -12.47 12.44
C ARG A 74 -14.09 -11.32 11.78
N LEU A 75 -12.78 -11.49 11.63
CA LEU A 75 -11.91 -10.53 10.95
C LEU A 75 -11.43 -11.13 9.62
N LEU A 76 -11.62 -10.40 8.52
CA LEU A 76 -11.11 -10.75 7.21
C LEU A 76 -10.21 -9.63 6.68
N GLY A 77 -8.96 -9.95 6.38
CA GLY A 77 -8.01 -9.01 5.78
C GLY A 77 -7.91 -9.18 4.27
N LEU A 78 -7.90 -8.07 3.54
CA LEU A 78 -7.60 -8.02 2.10
C LEU A 78 -6.29 -7.26 1.91
N THR A 79 -5.38 -7.80 1.08
CA THR A 79 -4.19 -7.06 0.68
C THR A 79 -3.55 -7.61 -0.59
N ALA A 80 -2.89 -6.73 -1.35
CA ALA A 80 -1.99 -7.11 -2.44
C ALA A 80 -0.53 -7.29 -1.98
N THR A 81 -0.18 -6.88 -0.76
CA THR A 81 1.21 -6.87 -0.26
C THR A 81 1.30 -7.54 1.12
N PRO A 82 1.20 -8.89 1.19
CA PRO A 82 1.21 -9.63 2.44
C PRO A 82 2.59 -9.69 3.12
N PHE A 83 3.66 -9.29 2.43
CA PHE A 83 5.01 -9.22 2.99
C PHE A 83 5.42 -7.77 3.27
N ARG A 84 5.72 -7.47 4.53
CA ARG A 84 6.18 -6.15 5.00
C ARG A 84 7.70 -6.17 5.13
N LEU A 85 8.39 -5.36 4.34
CA LEU A 85 9.85 -5.30 4.39
C LEU A 85 10.33 -4.90 5.81
N GLY A 86 11.24 -5.69 6.38
CA GLY A 86 11.72 -5.53 7.76
C GLY A 86 10.81 -6.12 8.85
N LYS A 87 9.56 -6.50 8.55
CA LYS A 87 8.62 -7.11 9.51
C LYS A 87 8.16 -8.53 9.15
N GLY A 88 8.35 -8.95 7.90
CA GLY A 88 7.96 -10.27 7.43
C GLY A 88 6.50 -10.37 6.97
N TRP A 89 5.98 -11.59 6.93
CA TRP A 89 4.63 -11.90 6.47
C TRP A 89 3.56 -11.50 7.49
N ILE A 90 2.41 -11.02 7.01
CA ILE A 90 1.27 -10.67 7.86
C ILE A 90 0.44 -11.88 8.29
N TYR A 91 0.70 -13.06 7.71
CA TYR A 91 0.02 -14.30 8.06
C TYR A 91 0.97 -15.46 8.33
N GLN A 92 0.56 -16.42 9.16
CA GLN A 92 1.39 -17.58 9.53
C GLN A 92 1.25 -18.74 8.54
N PHE A 93 0.04 -19.22 8.30
CA PHE A 93 -0.23 -20.41 7.47
C PHE A 93 -0.87 -20.02 6.14
N HIS A 94 -0.39 -20.61 5.04
CA HIS A 94 -0.97 -20.49 3.72
C HIS A 94 -1.84 -21.72 3.41
N TYR A 95 -3.00 -21.54 2.76
CA TYR A 95 -3.93 -22.64 2.45
C TYR A 95 -3.33 -23.76 1.56
N HIS A 96 -2.22 -23.50 0.86
CA HIS A 96 -1.42 -24.54 0.18
C HIS A 96 -0.48 -25.34 1.10
N GLY A 97 -0.62 -25.25 2.41
CA GLY A 97 0.18 -26.01 3.39
C GLY A 97 1.57 -25.43 3.67
N MET A 98 1.83 -24.16 3.30
CA MET A 98 3.12 -23.51 3.55
C MET A 98 3.06 -22.66 4.83
N VAL A 99 4.12 -22.69 5.63
CA VAL A 99 4.33 -21.71 6.71
C VAL A 99 5.09 -20.51 6.14
N ARG A 100 4.63 -19.29 6.44
CA ARG A 100 5.21 -18.03 5.94
C ARG A 100 5.70 -17.13 7.07
N GLY A 101 4.77 -16.65 7.90
CA GLY A 101 5.07 -15.86 9.09
C GLY A 101 5.45 -16.72 10.29
N ASN A 102 5.56 -16.08 11.45
CA ASN A 102 5.78 -16.71 12.74
C ASN A 102 4.54 -16.52 13.64
N ASP A 103 4.64 -16.90 14.92
CA ASP A 103 3.55 -16.78 15.89
C ASP A 103 3.14 -15.33 16.19
N ASN A 104 3.93 -14.34 15.75
CA ASN A 104 3.61 -12.91 15.88
C ASN A 104 2.91 -12.35 14.62
N ALA A 105 2.52 -13.18 13.66
CA ALA A 105 1.79 -12.73 12.48
C ALA A 105 0.40 -12.19 12.87
N LEU A 106 -0.05 -11.12 12.19
CA LEU A 106 -1.35 -10.48 12.46
C LEU A 106 -2.54 -11.41 12.18
N PHE A 107 -2.40 -12.26 11.16
CA PHE A 107 -3.39 -13.24 10.76
C PHE A 107 -2.83 -14.64 10.95
N ARG A 108 -3.65 -15.56 11.45
CA ARG A 108 -3.27 -16.97 11.51
C ARG A 108 -3.17 -17.56 10.10
N ASP A 109 -4.22 -17.36 9.29
CA ASP A 109 -4.38 -18.07 8.03
C ASP A 109 -4.56 -17.11 6.83
N CYS A 110 -3.86 -17.39 5.74
CA CYS A 110 -4.21 -16.93 4.40
C CYS A 110 -5.06 -18.00 3.73
N ILE A 111 -6.37 -17.75 3.68
CA ILE A 111 -7.39 -18.71 3.22
C ILE A 111 -7.60 -18.71 1.71
N TYR A 112 -7.09 -17.69 1.01
CA TYR A 112 -7.20 -17.57 -0.44
C TYR A 112 -6.12 -16.61 -0.95
N GLU A 113 -5.56 -16.92 -2.12
CA GLU A 113 -4.64 -16.03 -2.85
C GLU A 113 -5.02 -16.03 -4.32
N LEU A 114 -5.12 -14.84 -4.92
CA LEU A 114 -5.40 -14.67 -6.34
C LEU A 114 -4.11 -14.20 -7.06
N PRO A 115 -3.42 -15.07 -7.82
CA PRO A 115 -2.13 -14.72 -8.40
C PRO A 115 -2.23 -13.63 -9.46
N LEU A 116 -1.31 -12.65 -9.44
CA LEU A 116 -1.22 -11.59 -10.45
C LEU A 116 -1.12 -12.15 -11.88
N ARG A 117 -0.36 -13.23 -12.07
CA ARG A 117 -0.22 -13.93 -13.37
C ARG A 117 -1.57 -14.43 -13.89
N TYR A 118 -2.43 -14.92 -13.00
CA TYR A 118 -3.77 -15.39 -13.37
C TYR A 118 -4.63 -14.21 -13.85
N MET A 119 -4.60 -13.09 -13.12
CA MET A 119 -5.36 -11.88 -13.44
C MET A 119 -4.96 -11.28 -14.79
N ILE A 120 -3.67 -11.28 -15.12
CA ILE A 120 -3.17 -10.82 -16.42
C ILE A 120 -3.56 -11.80 -17.54
N LYS A 121 -3.33 -13.11 -17.33
CA LYS A 121 -3.58 -14.14 -18.35
C LYS A 121 -5.05 -14.18 -18.82
N HIS A 122 -5.99 -13.93 -17.91
CA HIS A 122 -7.43 -14.01 -18.19
C HIS A 122 -8.06 -12.63 -18.46
N GLY A 123 -7.27 -11.57 -18.61
CA GLY A 123 -7.77 -10.24 -18.97
C GLY A 123 -8.52 -9.50 -17.86
N TYR A 124 -8.41 -9.93 -16.61
CA TYR A 124 -8.94 -9.18 -15.46
C TYR A 124 -8.12 -7.92 -15.14
N LEU A 125 -6.82 -7.93 -15.48
CA LEU A 125 -5.92 -6.79 -15.37
C LEU A 125 -5.23 -6.50 -16.69
N THR A 126 -4.85 -5.23 -16.89
CA THR A 126 -4.06 -4.78 -18.04
C THR A 126 -2.71 -5.51 -18.07
N PRO A 127 -2.33 -6.14 -19.19
CA PRO A 127 -1.01 -6.74 -19.35
C PRO A 127 0.11 -5.71 -19.13
N PRO A 128 1.11 -5.99 -18.28
CA PRO A 128 2.23 -5.10 -18.10
C PRO A 128 3.14 -5.14 -19.32
N GLU A 129 3.52 -3.96 -19.81
CA GLU A 129 4.54 -3.80 -20.84
C GLU A 129 5.79 -3.20 -20.20
N ARG A 130 6.87 -3.99 -20.16
CA ARG A 130 8.18 -3.50 -19.71
C ARG A 130 8.92 -2.95 -20.93
N LEU A 131 9.20 -1.66 -20.91
CA LEU A 131 10.06 -1.03 -21.90
C LEU A 131 11.51 -1.22 -21.47
N ASP A 132 12.33 -1.81 -22.33
CA ASP A 132 13.78 -1.81 -22.15
C ASP A 132 14.29 -0.42 -22.54
N MET A 133 14.55 0.42 -21.53
CA MET A 133 15.07 1.77 -21.72
C MET A 133 16.58 1.70 -22.01
N PRO A 134 17.04 1.98 -23.24
CA PRO A 134 18.46 2.05 -23.53
C PRO A 134 18.95 3.45 -23.16
N VAL A 135 20.23 3.55 -22.80
CA VAL A 135 21.07 4.77 -22.74
C VAL A 135 21.29 5.44 -21.37
N VAL A 136 20.32 5.65 -20.47
CA VAL A 136 20.61 6.36 -19.18
C VAL A 136 19.85 5.78 -17.98
N GLN A 137 20.59 5.11 -17.08
CA GLN A 137 20.04 4.53 -15.84
C GLN A 137 20.87 4.93 -14.61
N TYR A 138 20.24 4.92 -13.43
CA TYR A 138 20.98 4.97 -12.17
C TYR A 138 21.71 3.65 -11.93
N ASP A 139 22.95 3.73 -11.47
CA ASP A 139 23.73 2.59 -11.01
C ASP A 139 23.75 2.54 -9.48
N PHE A 140 22.97 1.63 -8.90
CA PHE A 140 22.96 1.40 -7.44
C PHE A 140 23.78 0.18 -7.01
N SER A 141 24.56 -0.43 -7.91
CA SER A 141 25.31 -1.67 -7.64
C SER A 141 26.33 -1.55 -6.50
N ARG A 142 26.75 -0.33 -6.19
CA ARG A 142 27.73 -0.02 -5.14
C ARG A 142 27.11 0.16 -3.76
N LEU A 143 25.79 0.15 -3.65
CA LEU A 143 25.10 0.27 -2.36
C LEU A 143 25.11 -1.07 -1.62
N GLN A 144 25.43 -1.02 -0.34
CA GLN A 144 25.31 -2.18 0.53
C GLN A 144 23.98 -2.12 1.29
N ALA A 145 23.25 -3.23 1.27
CA ALA A 145 22.06 -3.38 2.08
C ALA A 145 22.45 -3.53 3.55
N GLN A 146 21.64 -2.94 4.43
CA GLN A 146 21.72 -3.14 5.87
C GLN A 146 21.19 -4.53 6.24
N SER A 147 21.36 -4.94 7.50
CA SER A 147 20.93 -6.26 8.00
C SER A 147 19.43 -6.54 7.82
N ASN A 148 18.60 -5.50 7.71
CA ASN A 148 17.16 -5.59 7.46
C ASN A 148 16.79 -5.64 5.95
N GLY A 149 17.78 -5.72 5.06
CA GLY A 149 17.60 -5.72 3.61
C GLY A 149 17.31 -4.34 2.99
N LEU A 150 17.25 -3.27 3.80
CA LEU A 150 17.05 -1.89 3.32
C LEU A 150 18.40 -1.20 3.06
N PHE A 151 18.39 -0.22 2.16
CA PHE A 151 19.54 0.66 1.95
C PHE A 151 19.49 1.87 2.89
N SER A 152 20.65 2.24 3.43
CA SER A 152 20.82 3.45 4.23
C SER A 152 20.39 4.69 3.45
N GLU A 153 19.68 5.60 4.13
CA GLU A 153 19.27 6.87 3.54
C GLU A 153 20.47 7.73 3.13
N ALA A 154 21.50 7.77 3.97
CA ALA A 154 22.71 8.55 3.70
C ALA A 154 23.43 8.04 2.45
N ASP A 155 23.48 6.72 2.28
CA ASP A 155 24.16 6.07 1.15
C ASP A 155 23.40 6.30 -0.16
N LEU A 156 22.07 6.11 -0.14
CA LEU A 156 21.20 6.42 -1.28
C LEU A 156 21.34 7.88 -1.72
N ASN A 157 21.27 8.83 -0.78
CA ASN A 157 21.38 10.26 -1.10
C ASN A 157 22.75 10.62 -1.66
N ARG A 158 23.82 10.05 -1.10
CA ARG A 158 25.19 10.25 -1.58
C ARG A 158 25.35 9.71 -3.00
N GLU A 159 24.82 8.53 -3.30
CA GLU A 159 24.93 7.92 -4.61
C GLU A 159 24.09 8.67 -5.67
N LEU A 160 22.86 9.05 -5.32
CA LEU A 160 22.02 9.93 -6.15
C LEU A 160 22.67 11.29 -6.44
N LYS A 161 23.43 11.84 -5.50
CA LYS A 161 24.15 13.12 -5.69
C LYS A 161 25.29 12.98 -6.70
N LYS A 162 26.05 11.88 -6.66
CA LYS A 162 27.12 11.60 -7.65
C LYS A 162 26.54 11.47 -9.06
N GLN A 163 25.35 10.89 -9.16
CA GLN A 163 24.67 10.57 -10.41
C GLN A 163 23.65 11.65 -10.84
N GLN A 164 23.70 12.85 -10.25
CA GLN A 164 22.65 13.86 -10.45
C GLN A 164 22.45 14.29 -11.92
N ARG A 165 23.49 14.21 -12.75
CA ARG A 165 23.44 14.55 -14.19
C ARG A 165 22.54 13.62 -15.00
N ILE A 166 22.26 12.41 -14.50
CA ILE A 166 21.40 11.40 -15.15
C ILE A 166 19.91 11.82 -15.02
N THR A 167 19.55 12.51 -13.93
CA THR A 167 18.15 12.87 -13.61
C THR A 167 17.43 13.60 -14.75
N PRO A 168 17.97 14.68 -15.35
CA PRO A 168 17.29 15.39 -16.43
C PRO A 168 17.08 14.53 -17.69
N HIS A 169 18.02 13.63 -18.00
CA HIS A 169 17.88 12.71 -19.14
C HIS A 169 16.75 11.71 -18.92
N ILE A 170 16.68 11.11 -17.72
CA ILE A 170 15.56 10.22 -17.34
C ILE A 170 14.22 10.98 -17.43
N ILE A 171 14.16 12.21 -16.94
CA ILE A 171 12.93 13.02 -17.01
C ILE A 171 12.53 13.34 -18.46
N SER A 172 13.51 13.68 -19.30
CA SER A 172 13.26 13.95 -20.72
C SER A 172 12.66 12.73 -21.41
N GLN A 173 13.22 11.54 -21.16
CA GLN A 173 12.72 10.29 -21.71
C GLN A 173 11.31 9.95 -21.18
N ILE A 174 11.07 10.11 -19.87
CA ILE A 174 9.74 9.92 -19.29
C ILE A 174 8.72 10.84 -19.97
N MET A 175 9.07 12.10 -20.22
CA MET A 175 8.18 13.05 -20.88
C MET A 175 7.85 12.66 -22.32
N GLU A 176 8.83 12.16 -23.07
CA GLU A 176 8.62 11.66 -24.43
C GLU A 176 7.63 10.50 -24.43
N PHE A 177 7.84 9.49 -23.57
CA PHE A 177 6.90 8.38 -23.42
C PHE A 177 5.52 8.80 -22.87
N ALA A 178 5.46 9.89 -22.11
CA ALA A 178 4.22 10.40 -21.54
C ALA A 178 3.29 11.06 -22.55
N GLN A 179 3.79 11.48 -23.73
CA GLN A 179 3.00 12.23 -24.73
C GLN A 179 1.73 11.49 -25.17
N THR A 180 1.78 10.16 -25.22
CA THR A 180 0.66 9.29 -25.63
C THR A 180 -0.02 8.59 -24.45
N ARG A 181 0.24 9.02 -23.22
CA ARG A 181 -0.29 8.41 -21.99
C ARG A 181 -1.20 9.39 -21.26
N LYS A 182 -2.21 8.86 -20.57
CA LYS A 182 -3.18 9.68 -19.79
C LYS A 182 -2.66 10.09 -18.41
N GLY A 183 -1.67 9.37 -17.89
CA GLY A 183 -1.10 9.62 -16.57
C GLY A 183 0.19 8.85 -16.38
N VAL A 184 1.11 9.43 -15.61
CA VAL A 184 2.42 8.83 -15.30
C VAL A 184 2.64 8.89 -13.80
N MET A 185 2.85 7.72 -13.19
CA MET A 185 3.24 7.60 -11.80
C MET A 185 4.76 7.44 -11.70
N ILE A 186 5.39 8.22 -10.83
CA ILE A 186 6.84 8.18 -10.60
C ILE A 186 7.07 7.92 -9.12
N SER A 187 7.80 6.85 -8.81
CA SER A 187 8.11 6.42 -7.45
C SER A 187 9.56 6.77 -7.10
N PRO A 188 9.84 7.98 -6.57
CA PRO A 188 11.18 8.36 -6.17
C PRO A 188 11.63 7.60 -4.92
N PRO A 189 12.91 7.23 -4.82
CA PRO A 189 13.43 6.54 -3.64
C PRO A 189 13.40 7.40 -2.37
N ARG A 190 13.38 8.74 -2.49
CA ARG A 190 13.39 9.69 -1.36
C ARG A 190 12.68 11.01 -1.66
N SER A 191 12.30 11.74 -0.60
CA SER A 191 11.65 13.05 -0.66
C SER A 191 12.49 14.14 -1.36
N ASN A 192 13.81 14.14 -1.14
CA ASN A 192 14.73 15.05 -1.81
C ASN A 192 14.77 14.81 -3.32
N MET A 193 14.70 13.54 -3.73
CA MET A 193 14.62 13.16 -5.15
C MET A 193 13.29 13.60 -5.76
N ARG A 194 12.17 13.47 -5.03
CA ARG A 194 10.87 14.01 -5.45
C ARG A 194 10.93 15.51 -5.77
N LYS A 195 11.58 16.31 -4.92
CA LYS A 195 11.77 17.75 -5.16
C LYS A 195 12.58 18.01 -6.43
N ARG A 196 13.67 17.27 -6.64
CA ARG A 196 14.52 17.39 -7.85
C ARG A 196 13.79 17.01 -9.13
N LEU A 197 13.03 15.91 -9.11
CA LEU A 197 12.20 15.49 -10.23
C LEU A 197 11.18 16.58 -10.58
N SER A 198 10.49 17.14 -9.58
CA SER A 198 9.53 18.24 -9.78
C SER A 198 10.16 19.47 -10.42
N VAL A 199 11.38 19.86 -10.00
CA VAL A 199 12.13 20.96 -10.64
C VAL A 199 12.49 20.64 -12.09
N CYS A 200 12.93 19.41 -12.38
CA CYS A 200 13.25 19.00 -13.75
C CYS A 200 12.02 19.04 -14.64
N PHE A 201 10.89 18.46 -14.20
CA PHE A 201 9.63 18.53 -14.95
C PHE A 201 9.22 19.97 -15.28
N ARG A 202 9.22 20.87 -14.30
CA ARG A 202 8.86 22.28 -14.51
C ARG A 202 9.76 23.00 -15.51
N ARG A 203 11.05 22.63 -15.58
CA ARG A 203 11.99 23.22 -16.54
C ARG A 203 11.77 22.71 -17.95
N THR A 204 11.47 21.43 -18.09
CA THR A 204 11.28 20.80 -19.41
C THR A 204 9.91 21.12 -20.01
N THR A 205 8.86 21.31 -19.20
CA THR A 205 7.52 21.72 -19.70
C THR A 205 7.38 23.22 -19.97
N ARG A 206 8.36 24.04 -19.56
CA ARG A 206 8.40 25.49 -19.84
C ARG A 206 9.17 25.83 -21.13
N ARG A 207 9.79 24.83 -21.76
CA ARG A 207 10.33 24.90 -23.11
C ARG A 207 9.27 24.39 -24.07
#